data_AF-A0AAD5C3R9-F1
#
_entry.id   AF-A0AAD5C3R9-F1
#
_cell.length_a   1.000
_cell.length_b   1.000
_cell.length_c   1.000
_cell.angle_alpha   90.00
_cell.angle_beta   90.00
_cell.angle_gamma   90.00
#
_symmetry.space_group_name_H-M   'P 1'
#
loop_
_entity.id
_entity.type
_entity.pdbx_description
1 polymer ?
#
loop_
_entity_poly.entity_id
_entity_poly.type
_entity_poly.pdbx_seq_one_letter_code
_entity_poly.pdbx_strand_id
1 'polypeptide(L)'
;ENWFFFTNMSSSSSHKLKSSSNLKILRIGTDGKLYCEHNLVAPLKVAGTCTARPGHEFYECPFALRRGDCNVFLWKEDVDNYVLRGADKRALEVQKEKLEEEKGLLEKEVACLKDKVDVYQAMLVKGLAVFEEV
;
A
#
# COMPACT_ATOMS: atom_id res chain seq x y z
N GLU A 1 9.90 27.53 30.67
CA GLU A 1 9.77 26.46 31.68
C GLU A 1 10.47 25.22 31.14
N ASN A 2 11.66 24.94 31.67
CA ASN A 2 12.51 23.83 31.26
C ASN A 2 11.99 22.52 31.85
N TRP A 3 11.63 21.55 31.01
CA TRP A 3 11.37 20.19 31.45
C TRP A 3 12.55 19.30 31.02
N PHE A 4 13.48 19.10 31.94
CA PHE A 4 14.53 18.09 31.86
C PHE A 4 13.89 16.69 32.00
N PHE A 5 14.28 15.75 31.14
CA PHE A 5 14.13 14.32 31.44
C PHE A 5 15.54 13.71 31.59
N PHE A 6 15.93 13.44 32.83
CA PHE A 6 16.83 12.34 33.14
C PHE A 6 15.99 11.23 33.75
N THR A 7 15.93 10.09 33.07
CA THR A 7 15.76 8.80 33.73
C THR A 7 16.90 7.90 33.28
N ASN A 8 17.90 7.78 34.17
CA ASN A 8 18.88 6.72 34.11
C ASN A 8 18.15 5.39 34.39
N MET A 9 17.94 4.59 33.35
CA MET A 9 17.58 3.18 33.48
C MET A 9 18.49 2.37 32.57
N SER A 10 19.65 1.98 33.10
CA SER A 10 20.33 0.77 32.67
C SER A 10 19.42 -0.41 32.97
N SER A 11 18.60 -0.77 32.01
CA SER A 11 17.96 -2.07 31.91
C SER A 11 17.95 -2.40 30.44
N SER A 12 18.77 -3.38 30.06
CA SER A 12 18.90 -3.92 28.71
C SER A 12 17.56 -4.49 28.23
N SER A 13 16.62 -3.63 27.85
CA SER A 13 15.50 -4.02 27.03
C SER A 13 15.90 -3.66 25.61
N SER A 14 16.36 -4.67 24.88
CA SER A 14 16.48 -4.61 23.44
C SER A 14 15.13 -4.15 22.90
N HIS A 15 14.98 -2.86 22.63
CA HIS A 15 13.93 -2.37 21.75
C HIS A 15 14.25 -2.95 20.39
N LYS A 16 13.81 -4.20 20.18
CA LYS A 16 13.76 -4.82 18.88
C LYS A 16 12.95 -3.85 18.03
N LEU A 17 13.65 -3.05 17.23
CA LEU A 17 13.16 -2.54 15.97
C LEU A 17 12.74 -3.78 15.19
N LYS A 18 11.53 -4.26 15.46
CA LYS A 18 10.89 -5.26 14.65
C LYS A 18 10.60 -4.54 13.34
N SER A 19 11.53 -4.67 12.40
CA SER A 19 11.24 -4.68 10.98
C SER A 19 10.10 -5.67 10.76
N SER A 20 8.87 -5.18 10.84
CA SER A 20 7.67 -5.97 10.60
C SER A 20 6.63 -5.00 10.08
N SER A 21 6.14 -5.33 8.91
CA SER A 21 5.09 -4.73 8.08
C SER A 21 3.73 -4.46 8.75
N ASN A 22 3.70 -4.27 10.07
CA ASN A 22 2.52 -4.01 10.88
C ASN A 22 2.74 -2.73 11.71
N LEU A 23 2.88 -1.58 11.04
CA LEU A 23 2.56 -0.32 11.70
C LEU A 23 1.10 -0.47 12.15
N LYS A 24 0.86 -0.55 13.47
CA LYS A 24 -0.50 -0.54 14.04
C LYS A 24 -1.09 0.85 13.83
N ILE A 25 -1.30 1.25 12.57
CA ILE A 25 -2.02 2.45 12.19
C ILE A 25 -3.46 2.17 12.60
N LEU A 26 -3.84 2.74 13.74
CA LEU A 26 -5.11 2.42 14.36
C LEU A 26 -6.31 3.06 13.69
N ARG A 27 -6.10 4.08 12.84
CA ARG A 27 -6.95 4.50 11.71
C ARG A 27 -6.52 5.90 11.24
N ILE A 28 -6.46 6.10 9.93
CA ILE A 28 -6.45 7.45 9.32
C ILE A 28 -7.91 7.81 9.03
N GLY A 29 -8.40 8.91 9.60
CA GLY A 29 -9.74 9.42 9.34
C GLY A 29 -9.85 10.06 7.96
N THR A 30 -11.07 10.23 7.47
CA THR A 30 -11.35 10.98 6.23
C THR A 30 -10.99 12.47 6.35
N ASP A 31 -10.80 12.95 7.57
CA ASP A 31 -10.29 14.28 7.91
C ASP A 31 -8.76 14.38 7.88
N GLY A 32 -8.07 13.31 7.46
CA GLY A 32 -6.60 13.26 7.41
C GLY A 32 -5.94 13.15 8.78
N LYS A 33 -6.70 12.93 9.86
CA LYS A 33 -6.15 12.80 11.21
C LYS A 33 -5.86 11.35 11.56
N LEU A 34 -4.85 11.14 12.40
CA LEU A 34 -4.53 9.85 12.96
C LEU A 34 -5.26 9.63 14.28
N TYR A 35 -5.88 8.46 14.43
CA TYR A 35 -6.61 8.09 15.62
C TYR A 35 -5.89 6.94 16.35
N CYS A 36 -5.81 7.03 17.67
CA CYS A 36 -5.28 5.95 18.51
C CYS A 36 -6.39 4.94 18.90
N GLU A 37 -6.05 3.89 19.67
CA GLU A 37 -7.00 2.87 20.18
C GLU A 37 -8.18 3.45 20.96
N HIS A 38 -8.00 4.63 21.55
CA HIS A 38 -9.04 5.32 22.30
C HIS A 38 -10.00 6.15 21.42
N ASN A 39 -9.91 6.04 20.09
CA ASN A 39 -10.62 6.90 19.12
C ASN A 39 -10.35 8.40 19.34
N LEU A 40 -9.19 8.74 19.89
CA LEU A 40 -8.74 10.11 20.04
C LEU A 40 -7.72 10.44 18.96
N VAL A 41 -7.73 11.70 18.54
CA VAL A 41 -6.72 12.22 17.61
C VAL A 41 -5.35 12.14 18.29
N ALA A 42 -4.40 11.48 17.63
CA ALA A 42 -3.00 11.50 18.01
C ALA A 42 -2.40 12.86 17.59
N PRO A 43 -1.99 13.72 18.54
CA PRO A 43 -1.35 15.00 18.20
C PRO A 43 0.01 14.79 17.56
N LEU A 44 0.35 15.70 16.63
CA LEU A 44 1.69 15.81 16.06
C LEU A 44 2.60 16.52 17.07
N LYS A 45 3.75 15.92 17.35
CA LYS A 45 4.78 16.45 18.26
C LYS A 45 6.12 16.47 17.54
N VAL A 46 7.02 17.32 18.01
CA VAL A 46 8.40 17.42 17.51
C VAL A 46 9.33 16.79 18.52
N ALA A 47 10.21 15.91 18.05
CA ALA A 47 11.22 15.28 18.87
C ALA A 47 12.25 16.29 19.37
N GLY A 48 12.50 16.30 20.68
CA GLY A 48 13.44 17.22 21.31
C GLY A 48 14.89 16.97 20.92
N THR A 49 15.75 17.92 21.28
CA THR A 49 17.19 17.93 20.94
C THR A 49 18.00 16.76 21.52
N CYS A 50 17.50 16.09 22.56
CA CYS A 50 18.15 14.96 23.22
C CYS A 50 17.69 13.59 22.68
N THR A 51 16.97 13.54 21.56
CA THR A 51 16.48 12.29 20.97
C THR A 51 17.39 11.79 19.84
N ALA A 52 17.21 10.54 19.40
CA ALA A 52 17.94 10.00 18.25
C ALA A 52 17.58 10.66 16.91
N ARG A 53 16.45 11.37 16.85
CA ARG A 53 15.94 12.07 15.67
C ARG A 53 15.46 13.48 16.04
N PRO A 54 16.35 14.40 16.46
CA PRO A 54 15.95 15.75 16.84
C PRO A 54 15.23 16.49 15.72
N GLY A 55 14.14 17.19 16.04
CA GLY A 55 13.39 17.96 15.06
C GLY A 55 12.45 17.14 14.16
N HIS A 56 12.51 15.80 14.21
CA HIS A 56 11.57 14.96 13.48
C HIS A 56 10.20 14.96 14.16
N GLU A 57 9.14 14.87 13.34
CA GLU A 57 7.77 14.92 13.81
C GLU A 57 7.20 13.51 14.01
N PHE A 58 6.46 13.31 15.10
CA PHE A 58 5.84 12.03 15.44
C PHE A 58 4.44 12.21 16.02
N TYR A 59 3.64 11.17 15.88
CA TYR A 59 2.32 11.04 16.45
C TYR A 59 2.38 10.13 17.67
N GLU A 60 1.73 10.54 18.75
CA GLU A 60 1.67 9.76 19.99
C GLU A 60 0.27 9.83 20.60
N CYS A 61 -0.18 8.75 21.23
CA CYS A 61 -1.42 8.77 22.01
C CYS A 61 -1.37 9.86 23.12
N PRO A 62 -2.40 10.71 23.27
CA PRO A 62 -2.48 11.68 24.36
C PRO A 62 -2.41 11.07 25.77
N PHE A 63 -2.76 9.79 25.90
CA PHE A 63 -2.78 9.07 27.18
C PHE A 63 -1.62 8.09 27.36
N ALA A 64 -0.60 8.12 26.50
CA ALA A 64 0.55 7.21 26.57
C ALA A 64 1.16 7.14 27.99
N LEU A 65 1.30 8.28 28.67
CA LEU A 65 1.87 8.37 30.02
C LEU A 65 0.91 8.02 31.16
N ARG A 66 -0.41 8.00 30.92
CA ARG A 66 -1.42 7.91 32.00
C ARG A 66 -2.10 6.57 32.12
N ARG A 67 -2.20 5.81 31.02
CA ARG A 67 -2.98 4.57 31.02
C ARG A 67 -2.20 3.31 30.68
N GLY A 68 -0.95 3.40 30.19
CA GLY A 68 -0.11 2.23 29.89
C GLY A 68 -0.63 1.30 28.77
N ASP A 69 -1.90 1.41 28.40
CA ASP A 69 -2.59 0.45 27.52
C ASP A 69 -2.45 0.80 26.04
N CYS A 70 -2.15 2.06 25.71
CA CYS A 70 -2.07 2.51 24.32
C CYS A 70 -0.66 2.97 23.95
N ASN A 71 0.03 2.13 23.18
CA ASN A 71 1.41 2.32 22.74
C ASN A 71 1.50 2.87 21.31
N VAL A 72 0.57 3.74 20.92
CA VAL A 72 0.59 4.38 19.60
C VAL A 72 1.73 5.39 19.57
N PHE A 73 2.74 5.07 18.77
CA PHE A 73 3.86 5.93 18.41
C PHE A 73 4.20 5.69 16.94
N LEU A 74 4.17 6.74 16.11
CA LEU A 74 4.45 6.66 14.67
C LEU A 74 5.20 7.91 14.23
N TRP A 75 6.26 7.75 13.44
CA TRP A 75 6.88 8.89 12.77
C TRP A 75 5.98 9.40 11.65
N LYS A 76 5.95 10.71 11.46
CA LYS A 76 5.17 11.31 10.38
C LYS A 76 5.61 10.79 9.01
N GLU A 77 6.92 10.64 8.79
CA GLU A 77 7.49 10.07 7.57
C GLU A 77 6.94 8.67 7.25
N ASP A 78 6.77 7.82 8.25
CA ASP A 78 6.24 6.47 8.07
C ASP A 78 4.76 6.49 7.67
N VAL A 79 4.01 7.45 8.22
CA VAL A 79 2.61 7.68 7.88
C VAL A 79 2.48 8.20 6.46
N ASP A 80 3.29 9.21 6.08
CA ASP A 80 3.30 9.79 4.74
C ASP A 80 3.63 8.72 3.70
N ASN A 81 4.64 7.88 3.97
CA ASN A 81 4.98 6.75 3.12
C ASN A 81 3.86 5.72 3.00
N TYR A 82 3.13 5.44 4.08
CA TYR A 82 1.98 4.53 4.05
C TYR A 82 0.83 5.09 3.21
N VAL A 83 0.54 6.39 3.35
CA VAL A 83 -0.50 7.08 2.57
C VAL A 83 -0.16 7.08 1.09
N LEU A 84 1.09 7.39 0.74
CA LEU A 84 1.59 7.37 -0.64
C LEU A 84 1.47 5.96 -1.25
N ARG A 85 1.93 4.92 -0.53
CA ARG A 85 1.76 3.52 -0.99
C ARG A 85 0.29 3.13 -1.16
N GLY A 86 -0.60 3.63 -0.31
CA GLY A 86 -2.04 3.41 -0.44
C GLY A 86 -2.67 4.12 -1.65
N ALA A 87 -2.13 5.28 -2.04
CA ALA A 87 -2.52 5.97 -3.27
C ALA A 87 -2.02 5.20 -4.51
N ASP A 88 -0.76 4.76 -4.50
CA ASP A 88 -0.17 3.96 -5.58
C ASP A 88 -0.93 2.65 -5.78
N LYS A 89 -1.34 1.98 -4.70
CA LYS A 89 -2.14 0.76 -4.76
C LYS A 89 -3.47 0.98 -5.50
N ARG A 90 -4.19 2.07 -5.22
CA ARG A 90 -5.44 2.39 -5.92
C ARG A 90 -5.22 2.68 -7.40
N ALA A 91 -4.16 3.42 -7.73
CA ALA A 91 -3.79 3.67 -9.12
C ALA A 91 -3.47 2.37 -9.87
N LEU A 92 -2.77 1.43 -9.21
CA LEU A 92 -2.47 0.11 -9.75
C LEU A 92 -3.73 -0.76 -9.94
N GLU A 93 -4.68 -0.71 -9.01
CA GLU A 93 -5.96 -1.43 -9.16
C GLU A 93 -6.76 -0.93 -10.36
N VAL A 94 -6.83 0.40 -10.58
CA VAL A 94 -7.47 0.99 -11.76
C VAL A 94 -6.77 0.59 -13.06
N GLN A 95 -5.43 0.60 -13.08
CA GLN A 95 -4.68 0.15 -14.26
C GLN A 95 -4.90 -1.33 -14.55
N LYS A 96 -4.98 -2.16 -13.51
CA LYS A 96 -5.23 -3.60 -13.65
C LYS A 96 -6.61 -3.86 -14.26
N GLU A 97 -7.64 -3.18 -13.79
CA GLU A 97 -9.00 -3.31 -14.35
C GLU A 97 -9.03 -2.93 -15.83
N LYS A 98 -8.42 -1.79 -16.19
CA LYS A 98 -8.30 -1.36 -17.60
C LYS A 98 -7.57 -2.39 -18.48
N LEU A 99 -6.48 -2.98 -17.97
CA LEU A 99 -5.73 -4.01 -18.69
C LEU A 99 -6.54 -5.31 -18.85
N GLU A 100 -7.36 -5.68 -17.86
CA GLU A 100 -8.26 -6.83 -17.94
C GLU A 100 -9.35 -6.63 -19.00
N GLU A 101 -9.90 -5.42 -19.12
CA GLU A 101 -10.84 -5.06 -20.19
C GLU A 101 -10.19 -5.14 -21.58
N GLU A 102 -9.00 -4.56 -21.75
CA GLU A 102 -8.26 -4.57 -23.01
C GLU A 102 -7.88 -5.99 -23.44
N LYS A 103 -7.44 -6.81 -22.49
CA LYS A 103 -7.18 -8.23 -22.72
C LYS A 103 -8.43 -8.96 -23.24
N GLY A 104 -9.60 -8.70 -22.65
CA GLY A 104 -10.86 -9.32 -23.08
C GLY A 104 -11.27 -8.92 -24.51
N LEU A 105 -10.93 -7.71 -24.96
CA LEU A 105 -11.16 -7.28 -26.34
C LEU A 105 -10.22 -8.01 -27.32
N LEU A 106 -8.94 -8.09 -26.98
CA LEU A 106 -7.94 -8.78 -27.80
C LEU A 106 -8.25 -10.28 -27.91
N GLU A 107 -8.69 -10.93 -26.83
CA GLU A 107 -9.09 -12.34 -26.87
C GLU A 107 -10.27 -12.60 -27.83
N LYS A 108 -11.25 -11.69 -27.88
CA LYS A 108 -12.36 -11.77 -28.85
C LYS A 108 -11.89 -11.56 -30.28
N GLU A 109 -10.97 -10.62 -30.51
CA GLU A 109 -10.41 -10.36 -31.83
C GLU A 109 -9.59 -11.55 -32.34
N VAL A 110 -8.76 -12.14 -31.48
CA VAL A 110 -8.01 -13.37 -31.79
C VAL A 110 -8.95 -14.52 -32.14
N ALA A 111 -10.07 -14.68 -31.42
CA ALA A 111 -11.07 -15.70 -31.75
C ALA A 111 -11.67 -15.46 -33.15
N CYS A 112 -12.08 -14.23 -33.47
CA CYS A 112 -12.64 -13.90 -34.78
C CYS A 112 -11.63 -14.10 -35.93
N LEU A 113 -10.35 -13.77 -35.69
CA LEU A 113 -9.29 -13.99 -36.68
C LEU A 113 -9.02 -15.48 -36.91
N LYS A 114 -9.06 -16.31 -35.85
CA LYS A 114 -8.94 -17.77 -35.99
C LYS A 114 -10.05 -18.34 -36.86
N ASP A 115 -11.31 -17.95 -36.62
CA ASP A 115 -12.44 -18.40 -37.45
C ASP A 115 -12.23 -18.05 -38.93
N LYS A 116 -11.71 -16.84 -39.22
CA LYS A 116 -11.38 -16.44 -40.60
C LYS A 116 -10.25 -17.29 -41.20
N VAL A 117 -9.20 -17.58 -40.43
CA VAL A 117 -8.09 -18.43 -40.88
C VAL A 117 -8.60 -19.84 -41.21
N ASP A 118 -9.46 -20.41 -40.37
CA ASP A 118 -10.04 -21.74 -40.60
C ASP A 118 -10.87 -21.78 -41.89
N VAL A 119 -11.64 -20.72 -42.16
CA VAL A 119 -12.39 -20.56 -43.40
C VAL A 119 -11.46 -20.48 -44.62
N TYR A 120 -10.38 -19.68 -44.55
CA TYR A 120 -9.41 -19.60 -45.63
C TYR A 120 -8.65 -20.91 -45.88
N GLN A 121 -8.27 -21.62 -44.81
CA GLN A 121 -7.65 -22.94 -44.91
C GLN A 121 -8.61 -23.96 -45.55
N ALA A 122 -9.88 -23.97 -45.15
CA ALA A 122 -10.88 -24.86 -45.75
C ALA A 122 -11.10 -24.58 -47.24
N MET A 123 -11.07 -23.30 -47.66
CA MET A 123 -11.16 -22.93 -49.07
C MET A 123 -9.93 -23.37 -49.87
N LEU A 124 -8.72 -23.21 -49.31
CA LEU A 124 -7.48 -23.66 -49.95
C LEU A 124 -7.45 -25.18 -50.13
N VAL A 125 -7.84 -25.95 -49.12
CA VAL A 125 -7.88 -27.42 -49.19
C VAL A 125 -8.88 -27.88 -50.26
N LYS A 126 -10.08 -27.29 -50.30
CA LYS A 126 -11.08 -27.59 -51.34
C LYS A 126 -10.59 -27.21 -52.74
N GLY A 127 -9.93 -26.06 -52.87
CA GLY A 127 -9.36 -25.62 -54.14
C GLY A 127 -8.29 -26.59 -54.64
N LEU A 128 -7.38 -27.03 -53.76
CA LEU A 128 -6.34 -28.01 -54.10
C LEU A 128 -6.92 -29.37 -54.51
N ALA A 129 -7.95 -29.85 -53.82
CA ALA A 129 -8.62 -31.11 -54.17
C ALA A 129 -9.24 -31.09 -55.58
N VAL A 130 -9.73 -29.94 -56.04
CA VAL A 130 -10.26 -29.78 -57.41
C VAL A 130 -9.17 -29.85 -58.49
N PHE A 131 -7.90 -29.56 -58.15
CA PHE A 131 -6.78 -29.64 -59.08
C PHE A 131 -6.16 -31.04 -59.20
N GLU A 132 -6.38 -31.94 -58.24
CA GLU A 132 -5.89 -33.34 -58.30
C GLU A 132 -6.81 -34.28 -59.08
N GLU A 133 -8.06 -33.88 -59.37
CA GLU A 133 -9.04 -34.68 -60.13
C GLU A 133 -9.06 -34.41 -61.66
N VAL A 134 -8.13 -33.60 -62.19
CA VAL A 134 -7.98 -33.27 -63.62
C VAL A 134 -6.69 -33.87 -64.18
#